data_AF-A0A4Y2QS23-F1
#
_entry.id   AF-A0A4Y2QS23-F1
#
_cell.length_a   1.000
_cell.length_b   1.000
_cell.length_c   1.000
_cell.angle_alpha   90.00
_cell.angle_beta   90.00
_cell.angle_gamma   90.00
#
_symmetry.space_group_name_H-M   'P 1'
#
loop_
_entity.id
_entity.type
_entity.pdbx_description
1 polymer ?
#
loop_
_entity_poly.entity_id
_entity_poly.type
_entity_poly.pdbx_seq_one_letter_code
_entity_poly.pdbx_strand_id
1 'polypeptide(L)'
;MQSECLPPPTKEMWESVASGFEHTANFPHCIGAVDGKHVRIVSPMESGSMYFNYKDYYSIVLMGIADSKYRFVFVHIGSYGKDCDSSVFKQTQLWKSIESSSKNLPDEECLPGTESPKLPYFFVADAAFGLHKHLLRPYAGTHLTVEKRIFNYRLCRARRFIECAFGILSNKWRIFHRPLNVQPEFANDIVKACIILHNYVRDRDGYMIEDTMSVTGLEDIRGENTTRGGLKANDVRNILCKYFVSSVGKVSWQMSKI
;
A
#
# COMPACT_ATOMS: atom_id res chain seq x y z
N MET A 1 6.71 -22.82 -2.95
CA MET A 1 7.16 -21.58 -2.28
C MET A 1 6.59 -20.29 -2.88
N GLN A 2 6.86 -19.88 -4.14
CA GLN A 2 6.26 -18.63 -4.67
C GLN A 2 4.72 -18.68 -4.65
N SER A 3 4.13 -19.76 -5.16
CA SER A 3 2.67 -19.96 -5.19
C SER A 3 2.00 -20.02 -3.81
N GLU A 4 2.77 -20.30 -2.75
CA GLU A 4 2.27 -20.39 -1.37
C GLU A 4 2.45 -19.06 -0.64
N CYS A 5 3.59 -18.41 -0.84
CA CYS A 5 3.95 -17.20 -0.11
C CYS A 5 3.38 -15.93 -0.76
N LEU A 6 3.20 -15.92 -2.08
CA LEU A 6 2.62 -14.82 -2.85
C LEU A 6 1.69 -15.37 -3.96
N PRO A 7 0.57 -16.00 -3.58
CA PRO A 7 -0.40 -16.52 -4.53
C PRO A 7 -1.07 -15.39 -5.33
N PRO A 8 -1.65 -15.70 -6.51
CA PRO A 8 -2.53 -14.78 -7.20
C PRO A 8 -3.69 -14.33 -6.29
N PRO A 9 -4.04 -13.04 -6.27
CA PRO A 9 -5.14 -12.56 -5.44
C PRO A 9 -6.49 -13.17 -5.79
N THR A 10 -7.24 -13.62 -4.78
CA THR A 10 -8.62 -14.12 -4.90
C THR A 10 -9.59 -13.25 -4.10
N LYS A 11 -10.90 -13.44 -4.31
CA LYS A 11 -11.95 -12.73 -3.58
C LYS A 11 -11.87 -13.02 -2.08
N GLU A 12 -11.70 -14.28 -1.71
CA GLU A 12 -11.60 -14.74 -0.32
C GLU A 12 -10.36 -14.17 0.37
N MET A 13 -9.24 -14.05 -0.36
CA MET A 13 -8.04 -13.39 0.15
C MET A 13 -8.33 -11.93 0.48
N TRP A 14 -9.00 -11.19 -0.41
CA TRP A 14 -9.33 -9.79 -0.17
C TRP A 14 -10.32 -9.60 0.99
N GLU A 15 -11.32 -10.46 1.13
CA GLU A 15 -12.24 -10.45 2.29
C GLU A 15 -11.46 -10.67 3.60
N SER A 16 -10.54 -11.65 3.61
CA SER A 16 -9.68 -11.88 4.78
C SER A 16 -8.79 -10.69 5.11
N VAL A 17 -8.23 -10.02 4.10
CA VAL A 17 -7.39 -8.82 4.30
C VAL A 17 -8.25 -7.67 4.85
N ALA A 18 -9.44 -7.46 4.29
CA ALA A 18 -10.38 -6.44 4.74
C ALA A 18 -10.79 -6.61 6.20
N SER A 19 -11.16 -7.84 6.59
CA SER A 19 -11.45 -8.18 7.99
C SER A 19 -10.24 -7.89 8.89
N GLY A 20 -9.03 -8.21 8.42
CA GLY A 20 -7.80 -7.90 9.11
C GLY A 20 -7.60 -6.41 9.37
N PHE A 21 -7.80 -5.55 8.36
CA PHE A 21 -7.68 -4.09 8.53
C PHE A 21 -8.80 -3.49 9.37
N GLU A 22 -10.00 -4.04 9.31
CA GLU A 22 -11.09 -3.63 10.19
C GLU A 22 -10.71 -3.86 11.67
N HIS A 23 -10.13 -5.02 11.97
CA HIS A 23 -9.75 -5.35 13.34
C HIS A 23 -8.54 -4.54 13.85
N THR A 24 -7.48 -4.41 13.05
CA THR A 24 -6.21 -3.83 13.52
C THR A 24 -6.10 -2.31 13.29
N ALA A 25 -6.62 -1.82 12.17
CA ALA A 25 -6.55 -0.41 11.78
C ALA A 25 -7.86 0.33 12.02
N ASN A 26 -8.94 -0.39 12.32
CA ASN A 26 -10.30 0.15 12.30
C ASN A 26 -10.58 0.81 10.94
N PHE A 27 -10.28 0.10 9.85
CA PHE A 27 -10.56 0.58 8.51
C PHE A 27 -11.31 -0.51 7.72
N PRO A 28 -12.66 -0.53 7.78
CA PRO A 28 -13.44 -1.55 7.08
C PRO A 28 -13.24 -1.46 5.58
N HIS A 29 -13.39 -2.60 4.89
CA HIS A 29 -13.30 -2.77 3.43
C HIS A 29 -11.92 -2.43 2.82
N CYS A 30 -10.89 -2.20 3.65
CA CYS A 30 -9.54 -1.96 3.20
C CYS A 30 -8.86 -3.28 2.81
N ILE A 31 -8.67 -3.52 1.51
CA ILE A 31 -8.08 -4.76 0.97
C ILE A 31 -6.56 -4.71 0.83
N GLY A 32 -5.92 -3.65 1.30
CA GLY A 32 -4.47 -3.53 1.26
C GLY A 32 -4.00 -2.09 1.34
N ALA A 33 -2.82 -1.90 1.92
CA ALA A 33 -2.11 -0.64 1.86
C ALA A 33 -1.08 -0.69 0.74
N VAL A 34 -1.12 0.30 -0.16
CA VAL A 34 -0.30 0.38 -1.38
C VAL A 34 0.71 1.49 -1.22
N ASP A 35 1.96 1.19 -1.55
CA ASP A 35 3.02 2.20 -1.61
C ASP A 35 4.18 1.74 -2.50
N GLY A 36 4.92 2.69 -3.05
CA GLY A 36 6.11 2.45 -3.85
C GLY A 36 7.39 2.69 -3.07
N LYS A 37 8.45 1.98 -3.45
CA LYS A 37 9.74 2.07 -2.78
C LYS A 37 10.92 1.95 -3.74
N HIS A 38 11.95 2.75 -3.51
CA HIS A 38 13.20 2.65 -4.26
C HIS A 38 14.14 1.60 -3.65
N VAL A 39 14.51 0.61 -4.45
CA VAL A 39 15.62 -0.32 -4.15
C VAL A 39 16.86 0.20 -4.86
N ARG A 40 17.88 0.56 -4.07
CA ARG A 40 19.13 1.14 -4.57
C ARG A 40 19.89 0.14 -5.43
N ILE A 41 20.37 0.58 -6.58
CA ILE A 41 21.27 -0.18 -7.45
C ILE A 41 22.50 0.68 -7.79
N VAL A 42 23.58 0.03 -8.21
CA VAL A 42 24.68 0.73 -8.88
C VAL A 42 24.19 1.16 -10.27
N SER A 43 24.69 2.29 -10.77
CA SER A 43 24.36 2.78 -12.11
C SER A 43 24.54 1.66 -13.14
N PRO A 44 23.48 1.25 -13.85
CA PRO A 44 23.63 0.32 -14.95
C PRO A 44 24.43 0.95 -16.09
N MET A 45 25.13 0.14 -16.87
CA MET A 45 25.83 0.63 -18.07
C MET A 45 24.81 1.13 -19.09
N GLU A 46 25.13 2.24 -19.76
CA GLU A 46 24.34 2.80 -20.86
C GLU A 46 22.87 3.14 -20.54
N SER A 47 22.47 3.20 -19.27
CA SER A 47 21.07 3.46 -18.90
C SER A 47 20.66 4.93 -18.92
N GLY A 48 21.62 5.85 -19.09
CA GLY A 48 21.40 7.28 -18.88
C GLY A 48 20.73 7.55 -17.52
N SER A 49 19.73 8.42 -17.51
CA SER A 49 18.97 8.78 -16.29
C SER A 49 17.76 7.88 -16.02
N MET A 50 17.54 6.78 -16.74
CA MET A 50 16.32 5.96 -16.59
C MET A 50 16.12 5.48 -15.15
N TYR A 51 17.19 4.95 -14.54
CA TYR A 51 17.13 4.49 -13.15
C TYR A 51 17.47 5.58 -12.13
N PHE A 52 17.81 6.79 -12.56
CA PHE A 52 18.14 7.90 -11.68
C PHE A 52 16.86 8.54 -11.15
N ASN A 53 16.69 8.55 -9.83
CA ASN A 53 15.50 9.08 -9.18
C ASN A 53 15.71 10.51 -8.69
N TYR A 54 14.63 11.12 -8.20
CA TYR A 54 14.62 12.48 -7.67
C TYR A 54 15.41 12.68 -6.35
N LYS A 55 15.98 11.60 -5.79
CA LYS A 55 16.82 11.63 -4.58
C LYS A 55 18.31 11.47 -4.90
N ASP A 56 18.68 11.70 -6.14
CA ASP A 56 20.05 11.68 -6.64
C ASP A 56 20.77 10.31 -6.51
N TYR A 57 20.03 9.20 -6.69
CA TYR A 57 20.64 7.87 -6.81
C TYR A 57 19.92 6.96 -7.81
N TYR A 58 20.60 5.88 -8.21
CA TYR A 58 20.06 4.87 -9.12
C TYR A 58 19.23 3.83 -8.35
N SER A 59 18.05 3.50 -8.87
CA SER A 59 17.14 2.55 -8.24
C SER A 59 16.19 1.88 -9.22
N ILE A 60 15.72 0.70 -8.84
CA ILE A 60 14.50 0.09 -9.37
C ILE A 60 13.35 0.36 -8.40
N VAL A 61 12.13 0.44 -8.92
CA VAL A 61 10.92 0.61 -8.11
C VAL A 61 10.37 -0.76 -7.72
N LEU A 62 10.10 -0.92 -6.43
CA LEU A 62 9.27 -1.96 -5.83
C LEU A 62 7.93 -1.34 -5.45
N MET A 63 6.88 -1.68 -6.18
CA MET A 63 5.50 -1.34 -5.84
C MET A 63 4.89 -2.50 -5.05
N GLY A 64 4.45 -2.24 -3.82
CA GLY A 64 3.96 -3.28 -2.91
C GLY A 64 2.56 -3.01 -2.38
N ILE A 65 1.82 -4.09 -2.13
CA ILE A 65 0.59 -4.06 -1.35
C ILE A 65 0.79 -4.94 -0.13
N ALA A 66 0.55 -4.40 1.06
CA ALA A 66 0.64 -5.13 2.32
C ALA A 66 -0.72 -5.31 2.98
N ASP A 67 -0.89 -6.44 3.67
CA ASP A 67 -2.02 -6.70 4.56
C ASP A 67 -1.79 -6.18 5.99
N SER A 68 -2.77 -6.39 6.86
CA SER A 68 -2.70 -6.01 8.28
C SER A 68 -1.77 -6.90 9.13
N LYS A 69 -1.13 -7.91 8.53
CA LYS A 69 -0.13 -8.80 9.16
C LYS A 69 1.28 -8.54 8.65
N TYR A 70 1.47 -7.44 7.90
CA TYR A 70 2.73 -7.04 7.27
C TYR A 70 3.22 -8.04 6.20
N ARG A 71 2.33 -8.87 5.65
CA ARG A 71 2.64 -9.70 4.48
C ARG A 71 2.41 -8.90 3.22
N PHE A 72 3.26 -9.13 2.21
CA PHE A 72 3.00 -8.63 0.87
C PHE A 72 1.94 -9.51 0.20
N VAL A 73 0.83 -8.93 -0.24
CA VAL A 73 -0.24 -9.65 -0.97
C VAL A 73 -0.13 -9.47 -2.48
N PHE A 74 0.59 -8.44 -2.92
CA PHE A 74 0.94 -8.22 -4.31
C PHE A 74 2.21 -7.37 -4.39
N VAL A 75 3.06 -7.66 -5.38
CA VAL A 75 4.24 -6.83 -5.68
C VAL A 75 4.46 -6.72 -7.19
N HIS A 76 4.96 -5.57 -7.62
CA HIS A 76 5.49 -5.32 -8.96
C HIS A 76 6.88 -4.72 -8.82
N ILE A 77 7.87 -5.30 -9.50
CA ILE A 77 9.29 -5.01 -9.29
C ILE A 77 9.92 -4.67 -10.64
N GLY A 78 10.78 -3.67 -10.65
CA GLY A 78 11.68 -3.40 -11.78
C GLY A 78 11.28 -2.22 -12.65
N SER A 79 10.29 -1.41 -12.25
CA SER A 79 10.02 -0.15 -12.94
C SER A 79 11.19 0.82 -12.75
N TYR A 80 11.30 1.80 -13.64
CA TYR A 80 12.44 2.72 -13.66
C TYR A 80 12.43 3.64 -12.44
N GLY A 81 13.61 3.97 -11.91
CA GLY A 81 13.75 4.85 -10.75
C GLY A 81 13.18 6.26 -10.94
N LYS A 82 13.04 6.74 -12.17
CA LYS A 82 12.38 8.02 -12.47
C LYS A 82 10.85 7.96 -12.44
N ASP A 83 10.27 6.76 -12.48
CA ASP A 83 8.82 6.59 -12.60
C ASP A 83 8.14 6.87 -11.24
N CYS A 84 6.99 7.53 -11.28
CA CYS A 84 6.22 7.83 -10.07
C CYS A 84 5.22 6.71 -9.73
N ASP A 85 4.92 6.57 -8.44
CA ASP A 85 4.06 5.52 -7.87
C ASP A 85 2.71 5.36 -8.56
N SER A 86 2.03 6.47 -8.77
CA SER A 86 0.70 6.49 -9.41
C SER A 86 0.75 5.90 -10.83
N SER A 87 1.83 6.16 -11.57
CA SER A 87 2.01 5.64 -12.93
C SER A 87 2.40 4.17 -12.91
N VAL A 88 3.36 3.79 -12.06
CA VAL A 88 3.78 2.40 -11.88
C VAL A 88 2.60 1.52 -11.49
N PHE A 89 1.82 1.94 -10.49
CA PHE A 89 0.68 1.18 -9.99
C PHE A 89 -0.38 0.96 -11.07
N LYS A 90 -0.71 1.99 -11.87
CA LYS A 90 -1.68 1.87 -12.97
C LYS A 90 -1.23 0.93 -14.08
N GLN A 91 0.08 0.76 -14.26
CA GLN A 91 0.62 -0.14 -15.28
C GLN A 91 0.62 -1.62 -14.83
N THR A 92 0.46 -1.88 -13.52
CA THR A 92 0.41 -3.24 -12.98
C THR A 92 -0.74 -4.05 -13.56
N GLN A 93 -0.52 -5.37 -13.69
CA GLN A 93 -1.57 -6.28 -14.14
C GLN A 93 -2.76 -6.33 -13.18
N LEU A 94 -2.49 -6.16 -11.88
CA LEU A 94 -3.54 -6.09 -10.87
C LEU A 94 -4.47 -4.89 -11.13
N TRP A 95 -3.93 -3.68 -11.30
CA TRP A 95 -4.75 -2.50 -11.53
C TRP A 95 -5.56 -2.59 -12.84
N LYS A 96 -4.92 -3.05 -13.92
CA LYS A 96 -5.60 -3.29 -15.20
C LYS A 96 -6.75 -4.30 -15.08
N SER A 97 -6.57 -5.35 -14.27
CA SER A 97 -7.64 -6.32 -13.99
C SER A 97 -8.81 -5.71 -13.20
N ILE A 98 -8.52 -4.81 -12.26
CA ILE A 98 -9.52 -4.13 -11.45
C ILE A 98 -10.33 -3.15 -12.30
N GLU A 99 -9.68 -2.37 -13.16
CA GLU A 99 -10.35 -1.41 -14.06
C GLU A 99 -11.23 -2.10 -15.10
N SER A 100 -10.80 -3.26 -15.62
CA SER A 100 -11.52 -3.96 -16.71
C SER A 100 -12.74 -4.75 -16.24
N SER A 101 -12.65 -5.47 -15.11
CA SER A 101 -13.71 -6.40 -14.72
C SER A 101 -14.11 -6.33 -13.25
N SER A 102 -13.23 -5.86 -12.36
CA SER A 102 -13.40 -5.90 -10.90
C SER A 102 -13.85 -7.27 -10.34
N LYS A 103 -13.87 -8.36 -11.13
CA LYS A 103 -14.47 -9.66 -10.79
C LYS A 103 -13.76 -10.38 -9.64
N ASN A 104 -12.48 -10.07 -9.45
CA ASN A 104 -11.68 -10.64 -8.38
C ASN A 104 -11.80 -9.86 -7.08
N LEU A 105 -12.50 -8.72 -7.06
CA LEU A 105 -12.79 -7.99 -5.83
C LEU A 105 -14.07 -8.53 -5.18
N PRO A 106 -14.21 -8.41 -3.86
CA PRO A 106 -15.45 -8.74 -3.19
C PRO A 106 -16.60 -7.83 -3.63
N ASP A 107 -17.83 -8.33 -3.52
CA ASP A 107 -19.03 -7.57 -3.86
C ASP A 107 -19.22 -6.41 -2.88
N GLU A 108 -19.88 -5.35 -3.32
CA GLU A 108 -20.13 -4.20 -2.44
C GLU A 108 -21.01 -4.59 -1.24
N GLU A 109 -20.60 -4.16 -0.05
CA GLU A 109 -21.24 -4.50 1.21
C GLU A 109 -21.55 -3.24 2.02
N CYS A 110 -22.47 -3.30 2.99
CA CYS A 110 -22.68 -2.19 3.91
C CYS A 110 -21.56 -2.14 4.95
N LEU A 111 -21.23 -0.94 5.43
CA LEU A 111 -20.25 -0.81 6.51
C LEU A 111 -20.79 -1.46 7.79
N PRO A 112 -19.90 -1.97 8.68
CA PRO A 112 -20.30 -2.60 9.92
C PRO A 112 -21.25 -1.73 10.76
N GLY A 113 -22.42 -2.27 11.11
CA GLY A 113 -23.46 -1.55 11.87
C GLY A 113 -24.30 -0.58 11.06
N THR A 114 -24.30 -0.69 9.72
CA THR A 114 -25.12 0.13 8.81
C THR A 114 -25.96 -0.72 7.87
N GLU A 115 -27.10 -0.20 7.42
CA GLU A 115 -27.98 -0.88 6.44
C GLU A 115 -27.79 -0.35 5.01
N SER A 116 -27.27 0.88 4.85
CA SER A 116 -26.99 1.51 3.56
C SER A 116 -26.07 2.73 3.73
N PRO A 117 -25.39 3.20 2.65
CA PRO A 117 -25.25 2.56 1.36
C PRO A 117 -24.21 1.44 1.37
N LYS A 118 -24.29 0.54 0.38
CA LYS A 118 -23.21 -0.41 0.10
C LYS A 118 -21.99 0.33 -0.45
N LEU A 119 -20.80 -0.10 -0.05
CA LEU A 119 -19.52 0.44 -0.48
C LEU A 119 -18.65 -0.66 -1.10
N PRO A 120 -17.86 -0.31 -2.12
CA PRO A 120 -16.86 -1.21 -2.65
C PRO A 120 -15.74 -1.44 -1.65
N TYR A 121 -15.00 -2.51 -1.90
CA TYR A 121 -13.68 -2.76 -1.30
C TYR A 121 -12.61 -1.96 -2.03
N PHE A 122 -11.62 -1.44 -1.30
CA PHE A 122 -10.63 -0.51 -1.84
C PHE A 122 -9.26 -0.65 -1.18
N PHE A 123 -8.23 -0.25 -1.90
CA PHE A 123 -6.90 -0.05 -1.38
C PHE A 123 -6.79 1.32 -0.72
N VAL A 124 -5.85 1.46 0.22
CA VAL A 124 -5.44 2.76 0.77
C VAL A 124 -4.02 3.09 0.33
N ALA A 125 -3.78 4.34 -0.05
CA ALA A 125 -2.49 4.79 -0.52
C ALA A 125 -2.21 6.23 -0.06
N ASP A 126 -0.99 6.69 -0.32
CA ASP A 126 -0.57 8.04 0.03
C ASP A 126 -1.19 9.11 -0.91
N ALA A 127 -0.83 10.38 -0.70
CA ALA A 127 -1.36 11.48 -1.49
C ALA A 127 -0.89 11.50 -2.96
N ALA A 128 0.20 10.80 -3.29
CA ALA A 128 0.78 10.73 -4.64
C ALA A 128 -0.10 9.91 -5.60
N PHE A 129 -0.87 8.96 -5.09
CA PHE A 129 -1.77 8.15 -5.91
C PHE A 129 -3.00 8.93 -6.37
N GLY A 130 -3.56 8.54 -7.51
CA GLY A 130 -4.84 9.09 -7.99
C GLY A 130 -6.03 8.52 -7.20
N LEU A 131 -6.98 9.38 -6.81
CA LEU A 131 -8.20 8.92 -6.11
C LEU A 131 -9.12 8.14 -7.07
N HIS A 132 -9.53 6.94 -6.68
CA HIS A 132 -10.42 6.05 -7.44
C HIS A 132 -11.40 5.32 -6.49
N LYS A 133 -12.49 4.75 -7.02
CA LYS A 133 -13.48 4.01 -6.20
C LYS A 133 -12.86 2.83 -5.43
N HIS A 134 -11.79 2.24 -5.98
CA HIS A 134 -11.03 1.13 -5.38
C HIS A 134 -9.63 1.56 -4.86
N LEU A 135 -9.33 2.86 -4.81
CA LEU A 135 -8.04 3.38 -4.30
C LEU A 135 -8.26 4.72 -3.60
N LEU A 136 -8.23 4.70 -2.27
CA LEU A 136 -8.45 5.86 -1.43
C LEU A 136 -7.13 6.51 -1.02
N ARG A 137 -7.16 7.84 -0.92
CA ARG A 137 -6.05 8.68 -0.49
C ARG A 137 -6.56 9.77 0.45
N PRO A 138 -5.70 10.37 1.29
CA PRO A 138 -6.12 11.40 2.24
C PRO A 138 -6.75 12.61 1.53
N TYR A 139 -7.58 13.36 2.25
CA TYR A 139 -8.00 14.70 1.85
C TYR A 139 -6.77 15.62 1.83
N ALA A 140 -6.61 16.35 0.73
CA ALA A 140 -5.56 17.36 0.58
C ALA A 140 -5.97 18.68 1.25
N GLY A 141 -4.96 19.48 1.61
CA GLY A 141 -5.13 20.81 2.23
C GLY A 141 -4.82 20.83 3.72
N THR A 142 -4.57 22.03 4.24
CA THR A 142 -4.18 22.29 5.64
C THR A 142 -5.38 22.59 6.54
N HIS A 143 -6.45 23.18 5.99
CA HIS A 143 -7.66 23.56 6.72
C HIS A 143 -8.78 22.53 6.53
N LEU A 144 -8.58 21.34 7.08
CA LEU A 144 -9.56 20.25 7.03
C LEU A 144 -10.54 20.32 8.20
N THR A 145 -11.79 19.95 7.94
CA THR A 145 -12.78 19.76 9.02
C THR A 145 -12.37 18.59 9.92
N VAL A 146 -12.92 18.55 11.13
CA VAL A 146 -12.59 17.52 12.12
C VAL A 146 -12.84 16.11 11.58
N GLU A 147 -13.94 15.90 10.86
CA GLU A 147 -14.30 14.62 10.25
C GLU A 147 -13.26 14.19 9.21
N LYS A 148 -12.81 15.12 8.36
CA LYS A 148 -11.77 14.85 7.36
C LYS A 148 -10.41 14.56 7.99
N ARG A 149 -10.08 15.20 9.13
CA ARG A 149 -8.87 14.90 9.90
C ARG A 149 -8.94 13.49 10.51
N ILE A 150 -10.08 13.09 11.06
CA ILE A 150 -10.30 11.73 11.56
C ILE A 150 -10.15 10.71 10.44
N PHE A 151 -10.75 10.96 9.27
CA PHE A 151 -10.58 10.12 8.09
C PHE A 151 -9.10 9.98 7.70
N ASN A 152 -8.40 11.10 7.55
CA ASN A 152 -6.97 11.10 7.20
C ASN A 152 -6.14 10.33 8.22
N TYR A 153 -6.41 10.51 9.52
CA TYR A 153 -5.70 9.79 10.57
C TYR A 153 -5.92 8.28 10.50
N ARG A 154 -7.18 7.82 10.33
CA ARG A 154 -7.49 6.39 10.16
C ARG A 154 -6.87 5.81 8.89
N LEU A 155 -6.89 6.56 7.79
CA LEU A 155 -6.24 6.15 6.54
C LEU A 155 -4.72 6.01 6.75
N CYS A 156 -4.08 6.97 7.41
CA CYS A 156 -2.65 6.90 7.73
C CYS A 156 -2.33 5.68 8.62
N ARG A 157 -3.20 5.32 9.57
CA ARG A 157 -3.04 4.11 10.38
C ARG A 157 -3.06 2.83 9.55
N ALA A 158 -3.95 2.73 8.56
CA ALA A 158 -3.99 1.60 7.64
C ALA A 158 -2.76 1.62 6.69
N ARG A 159 -2.37 2.79 6.18
CA ARG A 159 -1.20 2.93 5.29
C ARG A 159 0.12 2.57 5.98
N ARG A 160 0.24 2.77 7.29
CA ARG A 160 1.44 2.40 8.05
C ARG A 160 1.85 0.93 7.88
N PHE A 161 0.92 0.02 7.56
CA PHE A 161 1.24 -1.39 7.38
C PHE A 161 2.21 -1.66 6.21
N ILE A 162 2.06 -0.96 5.07
CA ILE A 162 2.99 -1.13 3.95
C ILE A 162 4.36 -0.48 4.24
N GLU A 163 4.38 0.70 4.86
CA GLU A 163 5.64 1.35 5.29
C GLU A 163 6.44 0.46 6.25
N CYS A 164 5.77 -0.09 7.26
CA CYS A 164 6.37 -1.03 8.19
C CYS A 164 6.80 -2.33 7.50
N ALA A 165 5.98 -2.91 6.60
CA ALA A 165 6.35 -4.13 5.87
C ALA A 165 7.66 -3.94 5.10
N PHE A 166 7.84 -2.79 4.45
CA PHE A 166 9.10 -2.45 3.80
C PHE A 166 10.27 -2.25 4.78
N GLY A 167 10.02 -1.62 5.93
CA GLY A 167 11.03 -1.50 7.00
C GLY A 167 11.52 -2.87 7.49
N ILE A 168 10.57 -3.76 7.82
CA ILE A 168 10.82 -5.13 8.26
C ILE A 168 11.65 -5.89 7.21
N LEU A 169 11.23 -5.82 5.94
CA LEU A 169 11.93 -6.42 4.81
C LEU A 169 13.39 -5.97 4.75
N SER A 170 13.63 -4.65 4.86
CA SER A 170 14.96 -4.05 4.75
C SER A 170 15.88 -4.47 5.90
N ASN A 171 15.36 -4.44 7.13
CA ASN A 171 16.16 -4.73 8.32
C ASN A 171 16.47 -6.22 8.46
N LYS A 172 15.54 -7.09 8.06
CA LYS A 172 15.76 -8.53 8.04
C LYS A 172 16.74 -8.91 6.92
N TRP A 173 16.55 -8.33 5.73
CA TRP A 173 17.42 -8.55 4.58
C TRP A 173 18.34 -7.36 4.36
N ARG A 174 19.42 -7.31 5.14
CA ARG A 174 20.38 -6.20 5.17
C ARG A 174 21.03 -5.86 3.82
N ILE A 175 20.87 -6.72 2.81
CA ILE A 175 21.29 -6.46 1.43
C ILE A 175 20.68 -5.16 0.88
N PHE A 176 19.48 -4.77 1.34
CA PHE A 176 18.80 -3.56 0.90
C PHE A 176 19.40 -2.25 1.45
N HIS A 177 20.25 -2.32 2.49
CA HIS A 177 20.90 -1.13 3.04
C HIS A 177 22.05 -0.60 2.16
N ARG A 178 22.45 -1.33 1.13
CA ARG A 178 23.50 -0.93 0.20
C ARG A 178 22.99 -1.03 -1.24
N PRO A 179 23.53 -0.22 -2.17
CA PRO A 179 23.22 -0.39 -3.58
C PRO A 179 23.56 -1.80 -4.05
N LEU A 180 22.62 -2.45 -4.73
CA LEU A 180 22.85 -3.73 -5.35
C LEU A 180 23.77 -3.53 -6.56
N ASN A 181 24.95 -4.15 -6.52
CA ASN A 181 25.92 -4.10 -7.62
C ASN A 181 25.72 -5.28 -8.57
N VAL A 182 24.56 -5.30 -9.22
CA VAL A 182 24.15 -6.33 -10.18
C VAL A 182 23.32 -5.69 -11.29
N GLN A 183 23.09 -6.41 -12.38
CA GLN A 183 22.18 -5.95 -13.44
C GLN A 183 20.75 -5.81 -12.92
N PRO A 184 19.95 -4.84 -13.43
CA PRO A 184 18.58 -4.59 -12.95
C PRO A 184 17.68 -5.83 -12.94
N GLU A 185 17.81 -6.71 -13.94
CA GLU A 185 17.04 -7.94 -14.05
C GLU A 185 17.33 -8.88 -12.88
N PHE A 186 18.61 -9.02 -12.53
CA PHE A 186 18.99 -9.84 -11.38
C PHE A 186 18.66 -9.16 -10.04
N ALA A 187 18.70 -7.83 -9.98
CA ALA A 187 18.17 -7.09 -8.83
C ALA A 187 16.69 -7.38 -8.60
N ASN A 188 15.88 -7.49 -9.67
CA ASN A 188 14.46 -7.86 -9.57
C ASN A 188 14.28 -9.24 -8.94
N ASP A 189 15.11 -10.22 -9.34
CA ASP A 189 15.07 -11.58 -8.79
C ASP A 189 15.45 -11.61 -7.31
N ILE A 190 16.49 -10.87 -6.91
CA ILE A 190 16.89 -10.73 -5.50
C ILE A 190 15.73 -10.15 -4.68
N VAL A 191 15.14 -9.04 -5.15
CA VAL A 191 14.01 -8.39 -4.47
C VAL A 191 12.84 -9.37 -4.32
N LYS A 192 12.49 -10.08 -5.40
CA LYS A 192 11.40 -11.05 -5.40
C LYS A 192 11.66 -12.21 -4.44
N ALA A 193 12.88 -12.74 -4.40
CA ALA A 193 13.26 -13.80 -3.47
C ALA A 193 13.14 -13.34 -2.01
N CYS A 194 13.63 -12.14 -1.68
CA CYS A 194 13.50 -11.58 -0.33
C CYS A 194 12.04 -11.40 0.10
N ILE A 195 11.14 -11.02 -0.82
CA ILE A 195 9.70 -10.86 -0.53
C ILE A 195 9.04 -12.22 -0.25
N ILE A 196 9.37 -13.24 -1.05
CA ILE A 196 8.89 -14.61 -0.82
C ILE A 196 9.35 -15.11 0.55
N LEU A 197 10.63 -14.94 0.87
CA LEU A 197 11.19 -15.34 2.16
C LEU A 197 10.61 -14.53 3.33
N HIS A 198 10.35 -13.24 3.12
CA HIS A 198 9.65 -12.40 4.10
C HIS A 198 8.28 -12.99 4.42
N ASN A 199 7.44 -13.24 3.42
CA ASN A 199 6.12 -13.82 3.64
C ASN A 199 6.18 -15.20 4.30
N TYR A 200 7.13 -16.05 3.89
CA TYR A 200 7.36 -17.35 4.53
C TYR A 200 7.66 -17.22 6.03
N VAL A 201 8.59 -16.33 6.39
CA VAL A 201 8.96 -16.07 7.79
C VAL A 201 7.79 -15.48 8.57
N ARG A 202 7.00 -14.58 7.97
CA ARG A 202 5.79 -14.01 8.58
C ARG A 202 4.76 -15.09 8.91
N ASP A 203 4.63 -16.10 8.07
CA ASP A 203 3.69 -17.20 8.28
C ASP A 203 4.15 -18.19 9.33
N ARG A 204 5.45 -18.49 9.34
CA ARG A 204 6.04 -19.42 10.29
C ARG A 204 6.17 -18.83 11.69
N ASP A 205 6.65 -17.60 11.80
CA ASP A 205 7.05 -16.98 13.07
C ASP A 205 6.02 -15.98 13.62
N GLY A 206 5.05 -15.56 12.80
CA GLY A 206 4.03 -14.60 13.19
C GLY A 206 4.53 -13.17 13.35
N TYR A 207 3.82 -12.37 14.16
CA TYR A 207 4.17 -10.97 14.43
C TYR A 207 5.08 -10.83 15.65
N MET A 208 6.30 -10.36 15.43
CA MET A 208 7.24 -9.95 16.47
C MET A 208 7.29 -8.42 16.57
N ILE A 209 7.08 -7.87 17.77
CA ILE A 209 7.06 -6.41 18.00
C ILE A 209 8.40 -5.76 17.63
N GLU A 210 9.50 -6.46 17.91
CA GLU A 210 10.88 -6.02 17.64
C GLU A 210 11.11 -5.68 16.16
N ASP A 211 10.44 -6.40 15.24
CA ASP A 211 10.52 -6.17 13.80
C ASP A 211 10.02 -4.75 13.41
N THR A 212 9.14 -4.15 14.21
CA THR A 212 8.57 -2.80 13.95
C THR A 212 9.33 -1.64 14.58
N MET A 213 10.35 -1.92 15.40
CA MET A 213 11.07 -0.89 16.17
C MET A 213 12.24 -0.25 15.43
N SER A 214 12.71 -0.88 14.35
CA SER A 214 13.71 -0.31 13.45
C SER A 214 13.06 -0.15 12.08
N VAL A 215 13.04 1.06 11.52
CA VAL A 215 12.51 1.33 10.17
C VAL A 215 13.50 2.24 9.47
N THR A 216 14.66 1.71 9.06
CA THR A 216 15.58 2.43 8.18
C THR A 216 16.26 1.42 7.27
N GLY A 217 16.04 1.51 5.96
CA GLY A 217 16.80 0.64 5.05
C GLY A 217 16.38 0.65 3.59
N LEU A 218 15.18 1.12 3.29
CA LEU A 218 14.72 1.40 1.94
C LEU A 218 13.92 2.72 2.01
N GLU A 219 13.78 3.39 0.88
CA GLU A 219 13.33 4.78 0.83
C GLU A 219 12.04 4.97 0.00
N ASP A 220 11.04 5.63 0.59
CA ASP A 220 9.73 5.86 -0.05
C ASP A 220 9.82 6.85 -1.21
N ILE A 221 8.94 6.69 -2.19
CA ILE A 221 8.80 7.56 -3.35
C ILE A 221 8.00 8.81 -2.95
N ARG A 222 8.39 10.00 -3.40
CA ARG A 222 7.72 11.28 -3.14
C ARG A 222 6.90 11.62 -4.37
N GLY A 223 5.63 11.93 -4.16
CA GLY A 223 4.73 12.30 -5.24
C GLY A 223 4.92 13.71 -5.77
N GLU A 224 4.85 13.86 -7.10
CA GLU A 224 4.47 15.10 -7.77
C GLU A 224 3.06 14.99 -8.38
N ASN A 225 2.36 16.13 -8.35
CA ASN A 225 1.04 16.47 -8.90
C ASN A 225 -0.16 15.54 -8.65
N THR A 226 -1.08 16.06 -7.83
CA THR A 226 -2.35 15.43 -7.47
C THR A 226 -3.37 15.50 -8.60
N THR A 227 -3.88 14.36 -9.07
CA THR A 227 -5.04 14.32 -10.00
C THR A 227 -6.35 14.37 -9.21
N ARG A 228 -7.33 15.17 -9.62
CA ARG A 228 -8.68 15.18 -9.01
C ARG A 228 -9.37 13.83 -9.27
N GLY A 229 -9.90 13.19 -8.23
CA GLY A 229 -10.69 11.95 -8.37
C GLY A 229 -12.10 12.23 -8.86
N GLY A 230 -12.72 11.26 -9.53
CA GLY A 230 -14.11 11.33 -10.00
C GLY A 230 -15.15 11.35 -8.88
N LEU A 231 -16.41 11.65 -9.22
CA LEU A 231 -17.52 11.81 -8.27
C LEU A 231 -17.69 10.57 -7.36
N LYS A 232 -17.81 9.38 -7.94
CA LYS A 232 -17.96 8.11 -7.21
C LYS A 232 -16.85 7.86 -6.18
N ALA A 233 -15.61 8.21 -6.51
CA ALA A 233 -14.47 8.02 -5.61
C ALA A 233 -14.50 9.00 -4.42
N ASN A 234 -14.97 10.23 -4.66
CA ASN A 234 -15.21 11.17 -3.58
C ASN A 234 -16.38 10.72 -2.69
N ASP A 235 -17.42 10.10 -3.27
CA ASP A 235 -18.57 9.60 -2.51
C ASP A 235 -18.15 8.51 -1.53
N VAL A 236 -17.40 7.49 -1.96
CA VAL A 236 -16.86 6.43 -1.08
C VAL A 236 -16.12 7.03 0.09
N ARG A 237 -15.20 7.96 -0.19
CA ARG A 237 -14.39 8.64 0.83
C ARG A 237 -15.25 9.47 1.80
N ASN A 238 -16.24 10.19 1.28
CA ASN A 238 -17.14 11.03 2.08
C ASN A 238 -18.07 10.18 2.95
N ILE A 239 -18.53 9.02 2.48
CA ILE A 239 -19.35 8.09 3.25
C ILE A 239 -18.53 7.54 4.42
N LEU A 240 -17.29 7.09 4.18
CA LEU A 240 -16.38 6.66 5.26
C LEU A 240 -16.09 7.78 6.26
N CYS A 241 -15.88 9.00 5.78
CA CYS A 241 -15.66 10.19 6.61
C CYS A 241 -16.83 10.41 7.58
N LYS A 242 -18.08 10.29 7.10
CA LYS A 242 -19.29 10.36 7.93
C LYS A 242 -19.43 9.16 8.85
N TYR A 243 -19.13 7.95 8.36
CA TYR A 243 -19.19 6.73 9.15
C TYR A 243 -18.25 6.79 10.37
N PHE A 244 -17.03 7.28 10.21
CA PHE A 244 -16.05 7.37 11.31
C PHE A 244 -16.44 8.33 12.43
N VAL A 245 -17.43 9.21 12.21
CA VAL A 245 -17.98 10.08 13.26
C VAL A 245 -19.38 9.68 13.71
N SER A 246 -19.95 8.63 13.10
CA SER A 246 -21.26 8.08 13.48
C SER A 246 -21.20 7.34 14.83
N SER A 247 -22.37 7.03 15.40
CA SER A 247 -22.48 6.26 16.65
C SER A 247 -21.82 4.88 16.58
N VAL A 248 -21.88 4.23 15.42
CA VAL A 248 -21.37 2.86 15.20
C VAL A 248 -19.93 2.82 14.73
N GLY A 249 -19.49 3.82 13.96
CA GLY A 249 -18.15 3.84 13.36
C GLY A 249 -17.09 4.61 14.17
N LYS A 250 -17.49 5.42 15.16
CA LYS A 250 -16.55 6.18 16.00
C LYS A 250 -15.74 5.27 16.93
N VAL A 251 -14.48 5.63 17.14
CA VAL A 251 -13.60 4.95 18.11
C VAL A 251 -13.13 5.94 19.18
N SER A 252 -12.96 5.45 20.42
CA SER A 252 -12.72 6.28 21.60
C SER A 252 -11.48 7.18 21.50
N TRP A 253 -10.43 6.70 20.83
CA TRP A 253 -9.15 7.39 20.74
C TRP A 253 -9.05 8.41 19.59
N GLN A 254 -10.02 8.49 18.66
CA GLN A 254 -9.84 9.26 17.41
C GLN A 254 -9.68 10.76 17.61
N MET A 255 -10.25 11.33 18.67
CA MET A 255 -10.13 12.76 18.98
C MET A 255 -8.80 13.12 19.65
N SER A 256 -8.12 12.16 20.27
CA SER A 256 -6.86 12.40 20.99
C SER A 256 -5.63 12.50 20.08
N LYS A 257 -5.80 12.25 18.78
CA LYS A 257 -4.71 12.07 17.80
C LYS A 257 -4.83 12.93 16.55
N ILE A 258 -5.88 13.76 16.46
CA ILE A 258 -6.16 14.60 15.28
C ILE A 258 -5.70 16.02 15.44
#